data_AF-A0A7S0RHG6-F1
#
_entry.id   AF-A0A7S0RHG6-F1
#
_cell.length_a   1.000
_cell.length_b   1.000
_cell.length_c   1.000
_cell.angle_alpha   90.00
_cell.angle_beta   90.00
_cell.angle_gamma   90.00
#
_symmetry.space_group_name_H-M   'P 1'
#
loop_
_entity.id
_entity.type
_entity.pdbx_description
1 polymer ?
#
loop_
_entity_poly.entity_id
_entity_poly.type
_entity_poly.pdbx_seq_one_letter_code
_entity_poly.pdbx_strand_id
1 'polypeptide(L)'
;MATNIMAAVDYKEAVAVVVKEYFDSLDHNEVARSLRELQKPLYHYYFVKCVVKTAMDRGDKEKEMAAQLLSALLCDDVLEPGQVSKGFVQLLETAQDQKLDVPETPQILALFLVRASVDDILPHAFLKVCAGSLPDDVARSIVKEAISHLTRPDVADWILHVWGSTKGRTVEEAKAFISDLVAAYIAGGTSEDVRAGLHQLALPFFHHEFVKHSLVLAATSPPEAAKLMQLLKDLTDSRDLSSSQVTKGLTRVEETLYDKYDADEADAKYQELLKHARTHKLLLEPAEEEQEEEAVPESPSYCPPHTEAEIALFKAESERIVREYFASASLADAATSVTDLLERASGREGEGDRTQLLRHLVKRAVTVALDHTVREKEFAAQLLSALYPQVLTSAHIAEGFMDLCAAADDLALDIVDAHHEVALFLARAVVDDVLAPADLWALKRALKGTAKVVTDTAEVLLGARHAAERILRVWGGAEVGTVGWAKAAFKVMLAEYVASEDIVEARRCLREVNMPHFHHEVVKQALCLAVESDDAVDPVFSLLKAFAGSMEISSSELAKGFARMNEAVDDLSLDVPGAPAKYVAIKTRAQAEQLLA
;
A
#
# COMPACT_ATOMS: atom_id res chain seq x y z
N MET A 1 32.03 -25.84 -10.52
CA MET A 1 31.74 -25.18 -11.80
C MET A 1 31.81 -23.69 -11.56
N ALA A 2 32.57 -22.95 -12.36
CA ALA A 2 32.70 -21.51 -12.21
C ALA A 2 31.35 -20.84 -12.54
N THR A 3 30.71 -20.24 -11.54
CA THR A 3 29.58 -19.34 -11.74
C THR A 3 30.09 -18.15 -12.55
N ASN A 4 29.69 -18.09 -13.81
CA ASN A 4 30.03 -16.99 -14.70
C ASN A 4 29.35 -15.71 -14.18
N ILE A 5 30.09 -14.87 -13.47
CA ILE A 5 29.58 -13.60 -12.95
C ILE A 5 29.50 -12.64 -14.14
N MET A 6 28.38 -12.67 -14.86
CA MET A 6 28.07 -11.68 -15.90
C MET A 6 28.04 -10.28 -15.26
N ALA A 7 28.81 -9.34 -15.80
CA ALA A 7 28.90 -7.99 -15.24
C ALA A 7 27.61 -7.20 -15.51
N ALA A 8 27.34 -6.17 -14.72
CA ALA A 8 26.16 -5.32 -14.90
C ALA A 8 26.13 -4.59 -16.26
N VAL A 9 27.28 -4.43 -16.92
CA VAL A 9 27.39 -3.89 -18.29
C VAL A 9 26.88 -4.91 -19.30
N ASP A 10 27.36 -6.15 -19.20
CA ASP A 10 26.99 -7.27 -20.08
C ASP A 10 25.48 -7.59 -20.00
N TYR A 11 24.87 -7.47 -18.81
CA TYR A 11 23.42 -7.65 -18.64
C TYR A 11 22.60 -6.59 -19.39
N LYS A 12 23.04 -5.32 -19.37
CA LYS A 12 22.32 -4.24 -20.06
C LYS A 12 22.37 -4.41 -21.57
N GLU A 13 23.52 -4.85 -22.10
CA GLU A 13 23.68 -5.16 -23.52
C GLU A 13 22.81 -6.35 -23.93
N ALA A 14 22.79 -7.42 -23.14
CA ALA A 14 21.94 -8.58 -23.39
C ALA A 14 20.44 -8.21 -23.37
N VAL A 15 19.99 -7.43 -22.39
CA VAL A 15 18.60 -6.95 -22.31
C VAL A 15 18.24 -6.08 -23.53
N ALA A 16 19.16 -5.21 -23.99
CA ALA A 16 18.92 -4.39 -25.16
C ALA A 16 18.72 -5.24 -26.43
N VAL A 17 19.44 -6.36 -26.57
CA VAL A 17 19.25 -7.32 -27.66
C VAL A 17 17.87 -7.98 -27.54
N VAL A 18 17.52 -8.51 -26.37
CA VAL A 18 16.21 -9.18 -26.13
C VAL A 18 15.04 -8.24 -26.42
N VAL A 19 15.08 -7.00 -25.95
CA VAL A 19 14.02 -6.00 -26.19
C VAL A 19 13.90 -5.67 -27.68
N LYS A 20 15.04 -5.56 -28.39
CA LYS A 20 15.02 -5.30 -29.82
C LYS A 20 14.41 -6.47 -30.60
N GLU A 21 14.87 -7.68 -30.34
CA GLU A 21 14.36 -8.91 -30.98
C GLU A 21 12.88 -9.13 -30.68
N TYR A 22 12.43 -8.78 -29.47
CA TYR A 22 11.02 -8.82 -29.11
C TYR A 22 10.18 -7.94 -30.03
N PHE A 23 10.54 -6.67 -30.23
CA PHE A 23 9.71 -5.81 -31.08
C PHE A 23 9.76 -6.19 -32.57
N ASP A 24 10.75 -6.96 -33.01
CA ASP A 24 10.83 -7.49 -34.37
C ASP A 24 10.02 -8.80 -34.55
N SER A 25 9.94 -9.64 -33.51
CA SER A 25 9.32 -10.98 -33.55
C SER A 25 7.94 -11.09 -32.89
N LEU A 26 7.68 -10.25 -31.89
CA LEU A 26 6.54 -10.28 -30.97
C LEU A 26 6.37 -11.62 -30.22
N ASP A 27 7.47 -12.36 -30.01
CA ASP A 27 7.45 -13.65 -29.30
C ASP A 27 7.66 -13.48 -27.78
N HIS A 28 6.58 -13.57 -27.00
CA HIS A 28 6.63 -13.51 -25.54
C HIS A 28 7.42 -14.67 -24.90
N ASN A 29 7.38 -15.86 -25.51
CA ASN A 29 8.02 -17.06 -24.95
C ASN A 29 9.54 -16.99 -25.09
N GLU A 30 10.03 -16.43 -26.20
CA GLU A 30 11.46 -16.21 -26.41
C GLU A 30 12.03 -15.22 -25.39
N VAL A 31 11.31 -14.13 -25.11
CA VAL A 31 11.68 -13.17 -24.08
C VAL A 31 11.71 -13.84 -22.70
N ALA A 32 10.68 -14.61 -22.37
CA ALA A 32 10.60 -15.35 -21.11
C ALA A 32 11.77 -16.34 -20.94
N ARG A 33 12.13 -17.07 -22.01
CA ARG A 33 13.28 -17.99 -22.01
C ARG A 33 14.59 -17.23 -21.82
N SER A 34 14.81 -16.20 -22.64
CA SER A 34 16.01 -15.36 -22.60
C SER A 34 16.22 -14.77 -21.20
N LEU A 35 15.17 -14.21 -20.58
CA LEU A 35 15.28 -13.65 -19.23
C LEU A 35 15.61 -14.71 -18.15
N ARG A 36 15.04 -15.92 -18.25
CA ARG A 36 15.37 -17.03 -17.33
C ARG A 36 16.82 -17.50 -17.51
N GLU A 37 17.31 -17.55 -18.74
CA GLU A 37 18.69 -17.93 -19.05
C GLU A 37 19.72 -16.91 -18.56
N LEU A 38 19.36 -15.63 -18.47
CA LEU A 38 20.24 -14.60 -17.90
C LEU A 38 20.49 -14.80 -16.39
N GLN A 39 19.65 -15.54 -15.66
CA GLN A 39 19.80 -15.87 -14.23
C GLN A 39 20.12 -14.67 -13.31
N LYS A 40 19.50 -13.51 -13.56
CA LYS A 40 19.71 -12.27 -12.79
C LYS A 40 18.38 -11.60 -12.40
N PRO A 41 17.49 -12.28 -11.65
CA PRO A 41 16.16 -11.77 -11.30
C PRO A 41 16.20 -10.39 -10.64
N LEU A 42 17.18 -10.14 -9.76
CA LEU A 42 17.37 -8.84 -9.09
C LEU A 42 17.61 -7.66 -10.05
N TYR A 43 17.95 -7.90 -11.31
CA TYR A 43 18.18 -6.89 -12.35
C TYR A 43 17.05 -6.78 -13.38
N HIS A 44 16.01 -7.63 -13.31
CA HIS A 44 14.89 -7.63 -14.27
C HIS A 44 14.11 -6.32 -14.29
N TYR A 45 14.20 -5.49 -13.24
CA TYR A 45 13.67 -4.13 -13.26
C TYR A 45 14.27 -3.28 -14.41
N TYR A 46 15.50 -3.56 -14.82
CA TYR A 46 16.15 -2.89 -15.94
C TYR A 46 15.54 -3.30 -17.28
N PHE A 47 15.12 -4.56 -17.42
CA PHE A 47 14.35 -5.01 -18.58
C PHE A 47 13.04 -4.24 -18.71
N VAL A 48 12.29 -4.10 -17.61
CA VAL A 48 11.03 -3.31 -17.57
C VAL A 48 11.28 -1.87 -18.01
N LYS A 49 12.32 -1.22 -17.47
CA LYS A 49 12.74 0.11 -17.90
C LYS A 49 13.05 0.17 -19.40
N CYS A 50 13.83 -0.79 -19.90
CA CYS A 50 14.25 -0.82 -21.31
C CYS A 50 13.07 -1.06 -22.27
N VAL A 51 12.14 -1.94 -21.94
CA VAL A 51 11.01 -2.26 -22.83
C VAL A 51 10.06 -1.07 -22.94
N VAL A 52 9.72 -0.42 -21.83
CA VAL A 52 8.83 0.75 -21.81
C VAL A 52 9.52 1.93 -22.49
N LYS A 53 10.80 2.20 -22.15
CA LYS A 53 11.56 3.27 -22.82
C LYS A 53 11.59 3.08 -24.34
N THR A 54 11.93 1.88 -24.80
CA THR A 54 12.02 1.57 -26.23
C THR A 54 10.65 1.70 -26.92
N ALA A 55 9.55 1.38 -26.23
CA ALA A 55 8.20 1.56 -26.75
C ALA A 55 7.79 3.03 -26.85
N MET A 56 8.18 3.87 -25.88
CA MET A 56 7.92 5.31 -25.90
C MET A 56 8.62 6.01 -27.07
N ASP A 57 9.81 5.54 -27.46
CA ASP A 57 10.57 6.03 -28.61
C ASP A 57 9.99 5.58 -29.98
N ARG A 58 8.92 4.77 -29.98
CA ARG A 58 8.30 4.19 -31.19
C ARG A 58 6.82 4.59 -31.31
N GLY A 59 5.98 3.74 -31.90
CA GLY A 59 4.57 4.01 -32.15
C GLY A 59 3.64 3.39 -31.09
N ASP A 60 2.34 3.70 -31.21
CA ASP A 60 1.31 3.19 -30.31
C ASP A 60 1.20 1.66 -30.33
N LYS A 61 1.45 1.04 -31.50
CA LYS A 61 1.57 -0.41 -31.61
C LYS A 61 2.59 -0.97 -30.63
N GLU A 62 3.80 -0.41 -30.59
CA GLU A 62 4.86 -0.90 -29.69
C GLU A 62 4.55 -0.62 -28.22
N LYS A 63 3.82 0.47 -27.92
CA LYS A 63 3.35 0.77 -26.56
C LYS A 63 2.37 -0.30 -26.05
N GLU A 64 1.41 -0.69 -26.90
CA GLU A 64 0.48 -1.77 -26.58
C GLU A 64 1.19 -3.12 -26.42
N MET A 65 2.11 -3.45 -27.34
CA MET A 65 2.88 -4.70 -27.24
C MET A 65 3.77 -4.75 -26.00
N ALA A 66 4.28 -3.61 -25.53
CA ALA A 66 5.05 -3.55 -24.28
C ALA A 66 4.16 -3.82 -23.05
N ALA A 67 2.96 -3.24 -22.99
CA ALA A 67 2.02 -3.50 -21.90
C ALA A 67 1.59 -4.97 -21.85
N GLN A 68 1.26 -5.57 -23.00
CA GLN A 68 0.91 -6.98 -23.10
C GLN A 68 2.05 -7.90 -22.68
N LEU A 69 3.29 -7.59 -23.08
CA LEU A 69 4.46 -8.36 -22.68
C LEU A 69 4.69 -8.32 -21.17
N LEU A 70 4.60 -7.13 -20.55
CA LEU A 70 4.78 -7.01 -19.10
C LEU A 70 3.72 -7.81 -18.33
N SER A 71 2.48 -7.80 -18.80
CA SER A 71 1.40 -8.62 -18.25
C SER A 71 1.70 -10.12 -18.39
N ALA A 72 2.13 -10.56 -19.58
CA ALA A 72 2.45 -11.97 -19.85
C ALA A 72 3.61 -12.46 -18.98
N LEU A 73 4.69 -11.69 -18.87
CA LEU A 73 5.86 -12.06 -18.08
C LEU A 73 5.60 -12.09 -16.57
N LEU A 74 4.65 -11.30 -16.09
CA LEU A 74 4.14 -11.40 -14.71
C LEU A 74 3.29 -12.66 -14.52
N CYS A 75 2.45 -13.03 -15.48
CA CYS A 75 1.63 -14.25 -15.41
C CYS A 75 2.49 -15.53 -15.45
N ASP A 76 3.61 -15.49 -16.15
CA ASP A 76 4.54 -16.62 -16.32
C ASP A 76 5.60 -16.73 -15.20
N ASP A 77 5.47 -15.95 -14.12
CA ASP A 77 6.41 -15.86 -12.99
C ASP A 77 7.86 -15.51 -13.44
N VAL A 78 8.04 -14.78 -14.55
CA VAL A 78 9.36 -14.33 -15.05
C VAL A 78 9.76 -13.02 -14.40
N LEU A 79 8.78 -12.14 -14.20
CA LEU A 79 8.93 -10.86 -13.51
C LEU A 79 8.24 -10.94 -12.15
N GLU A 80 8.88 -10.39 -11.14
CA GLU A 80 8.24 -10.18 -9.83
C GLU A 80 7.61 -8.78 -9.77
N PRO A 81 6.50 -8.59 -9.05
CA PRO A 81 5.85 -7.27 -8.91
C PRO A 81 6.79 -6.16 -8.40
N GLY A 82 7.74 -6.51 -7.53
CA GLY A 82 8.76 -5.57 -7.04
C GLY A 82 9.73 -5.12 -8.13
N GLN A 83 10.07 -5.99 -9.10
CA GLN A 83 10.94 -5.67 -10.23
C GLN A 83 10.24 -4.71 -11.20
N VAL A 84 8.94 -4.93 -11.45
CA VAL A 84 8.12 -4.03 -12.26
C VAL A 84 7.99 -2.66 -11.61
N SER A 85 7.65 -2.62 -10.32
CA SER A 85 7.57 -1.39 -9.53
C SER A 85 8.89 -0.61 -9.58
N LYS A 86 10.02 -1.26 -9.33
CA LYS A 86 11.36 -0.65 -9.41
C LYS A 86 11.69 -0.15 -10.82
N GLY A 87 11.26 -0.86 -11.86
CA GLY A 87 11.41 -0.45 -13.26
C GLY A 87 10.67 0.86 -13.55
N PHE A 88 9.42 0.97 -13.10
CA PHE A 88 8.62 2.19 -13.22
C PHE A 88 9.15 3.37 -12.40
N VAL A 89 9.67 3.12 -11.18
CA VAL A 89 10.36 4.16 -10.40
C VAL A 89 11.56 4.71 -11.19
N GLN A 90 12.39 3.86 -11.79
CA GLN A 90 13.53 4.32 -12.57
C GLN A 90 13.15 5.04 -13.88
N LEU A 91 11.98 4.73 -14.46
CA LEU A 91 11.43 5.48 -15.58
C LEU A 91 11.04 6.89 -15.12
N LEU A 92 10.34 7.02 -13.99
CA LEU A 92 9.95 8.28 -13.39
C LEU A 92 11.15 9.15 -13.00
N GLU A 93 12.18 8.57 -12.36
CA GLU A 93 13.41 9.28 -11.99
C GLU A 93 14.18 9.83 -13.19
N THR A 94 14.04 9.23 -14.37
CA THR A 94 14.71 9.66 -15.60
C THR A 94 13.77 10.33 -16.60
N ALA A 95 12.53 10.62 -16.21
CA ALA A 95 11.51 11.19 -17.10
C ALA A 95 11.88 12.58 -17.61
N GLN A 96 12.55 13.39 -16.77
CA GLN A 96 13.01 14.72 -17.15
C GLN A 96 14.07 14.67 -18.26
N ASP A 97 15.00 13.72 -18.20
CA ASP A 97 16.00 13.52 -19.25
C ASP A 97 15.36 12.95 -20.52
N GLN A 98 14.46 11.97 -20.36
CA GLN A 98 13.75 11.35 -21.49
C GLN A 98 12.86 12.34 -22.25
N LYS A 99 12.32 13.35 -21.57
CA LYS A 99 11.58 14.45 -22.19
C LYS A 99 12.40 15.25 -23.20
N LEU A 100 13.73 15.27 -23.07
CA LEU A 100 14.62 15.92 -24.04
C LEU A 100 14.65 15.17 -25.38
N ASP A 101 14.54 13.84 -25.34
CA ASP A 101 14.52 12.97 -26.52
C ASP A 101 13.10 12.86 -27.11
N VAL A 102 12.09 12.66 -26.26
CA VAL A 102 10.68 12.52 -26.63
C VAL A 102 9.84 13.52 -25.81
N PRO A 103 9.43 14.67 -26.38
CA PRO A 103 8.70 15.72 -25.65
C PRO A 103 7.39 15.25 -25.01
N GLU A 104 6.77 14.21 -25.56
CA GLU A 104 5.52 13.59 -25.12
C GLU A 104 5.70 12.54 -24.00
N THR A 105 6.95 12.32 -23.55
CA THR A 105 7.28 11.34 -22.49
C THR A 105 6.37 11.47 -21.26
N PRO A 106 6.10 12.68 -20.71
CA PRO A 106 5.27 12.78 -19.52
C PRO A 106 3.86 12.22 -19.73
N GLN A 107 3.23 12.54 -20.86
CA GLN A 107 1.89 12.06 -21.19
C GLN A 107 1.90 10.55 -21.44
N ILE A 108 2.84 10.05 -22.24
CA ILE A 108 2.92 8.64 -22.57
C ILE A 108 3.20 7.79 -21.32
N LEU A 109 4.11 8.24 -20.45
CA LEU A 109 4.44 7.53 -19.22
C LEU A 109 3.27 7.55 -18.23
N ALA A 110 2.48 8.64 -18.16
CA ALA A 110 1.25 8.68 -17.39
C ALA A 110 0.25 7.62 -17.88
N LEU A 111 0.09 7.46 -19.20
CA LEU A 111 -0.76 6.41 -19.78
C LEU A 111 -0.26 5.00 -19.46
N PHE A 112 1.06 4.77 -19.51
CA PHE A 112 1.64 3.50 -19.08
C PHE A 112 1.38 3.18 -17.60
N LEU A 113 1.44 4.19 -16.73
CA LEU A 113 1.09 4.02 -15.33
C LEU A 113 -0.39 3.65 -15.15
N VAL A 114 -1.30 4.33 -15.85
CA VAL A 114 -2.74 3.99 -15.81
C VAL A 114 -2.98 2.59 -16.34
N ARG A 115 -2.38 2.24 -17.49
CA ARG A 115 -2.48 0.91 -18.10
C ARG A 115 -1.99 -0.15 -17.13
N ALA A 116 -0.80 0.02 -16.57
CA ALA A 116 -0.22 -0.92 -15.63
C ALA A 116 -1.00 -1.02 -14.31
N SER A 117 -1.64 0.06 -13.85
CA SER A 117 -2.53 0.01 -12.69
C SER A 117 -3.86 -0.70 -12.98
N VAL A 118 -4.45 -0.49 -14.16
CA VAL A 118 -5.70 -1.16 -14.57
C VAL A 118 -5.46 -2.64 -14.88
N ASP A 119 -4.30 -2.97 -15.45
CA ASP A 119 -3.90 -4.35 -15.76
C ASP A 119 -3.34 -5.09 -14.53
N ASP A 120 -3.33 -4.44 -13.36
CA ASP A 120 -2.79 -4.94 -12.09
C ASP A 120 -1.31 -5.40 -12.18
N ILE A 121 -0.58 -4.79 -13.11
CA ILE A 121 0.87 -4.91 -13.29
C ILE A 121 1.60 -4.15 -12.17
N LEU A 122 1.01 -3.03 -11.71
CA LEU A 122 1.51 -2.23 -10.60
C LEU A 122 0.62 -2.37 -9.35
N PRO A 123 1.20 -2.40 -8.13
CA PRO A 123 0.43 -2.39 -6.89
C PRO A 123 -0.49 -1.16 -6.78
N HIS A 124 -1.65 -1.30 -6.13
CA HIS A 124 -2.61 -0.20 -5.98
C HIS A 124 -2.05 1.01 -5.21
N ALA A 125 -1.15 0.77 -4.25
CA ALA A 125 -0.47 1.83 -3.49
C ALA A 125 0.66 2.54 -4.29
N PHE A 126 1.13 1.96 -5.40
CA PHE A 126 2.33 2.39 -6.11
C PHE A 126 2.33 3.89 -6.44
N LEU A 127 1.28 4.39 -7.08
CA LEU A 127 1.18 5.80 -7.49
C LEU A 127 1.14 6.75 -6.29
N LYS A 128 0.53 6.33 -5.17
CA LYS A 128 0.47 7.12 -3.95
C LYS A 128 1.84 7.21 -3.28
N VAL A 129 2.59 6.10 -3.22
CA VAL A 129 3.96 6.06 -2.69
C VAL A 129 4.87 6.94 -3.53
N CYS A 130 4.84 6.80 -4.86
CA CYS A 130 5.65 7.60 -5.77
C CYS A 130 5.35 9.11 -5.69
N ALA A 131 4.09 9.50 -5.47
CA ALA A 131 3.72 10.91 -5.33
C ALA A 131 4.42 11.60 -4.15
N GLY A 132 4.73 10.85 -3.07
CA GLY A 132 5.39 11.38 -1.86
C GLY A 132 6.92 11.24 -1.86
N SER A 133 7.49 10.35 -2.68
CA SER A 133 8.92 9.98 -2.63
C SER A 133 9.78 10.55 -3.75
N LEU A 134 9.18 11.03 -4.85
CA LEU A 134 9.93 11.46 -6.03
C LEU A 134 10.45 12.90 -5.90
N PRO A 135 11.76 13.15 -6.11
CA PRO A 135 12.37 14.47 -5.96
C PRO A 135 12.01 15.45 -7.08
N ASP A 136 11.68 14.94 -8.27
CA ASP A 136 11.51 15.71 -9.51
C ASP A 136 10.06 16.23 -9.71
N ASP A 137 9.91 17.43 -10.28
CA ASP A 137 8.61 18.05 -10.52
C ASP A 137 7.87 17.44 -11.73
N VAL A 138 8.59 17.03 -12.77
CA VAL A 138 8.02 16.34 -13.93
C VAL A 138 7.55 14.95 -13.53
N ALA A 139 8.36 14.18 -12.79
CA ALA A 139 7.95 12.87 -12.29
C ALA A 139 6.67 12.94 -11.43
N ARG A 140 6.56 13.94 -10.54
CA ARG A 140 5.34 14.18 -9.75
C ARG A 140 4.15 14.58 -10.60
N SER A 141 4.36 15.39 -11.65
CA SER A 141 3.30 15.75 -12.59
C SER A 141 2.74 14.54 -13.32
N ILE A 142 3.60 13.63 -13.78
CA ILE A 142 3.22 12.38 -14.46
C ILE A 142 2.35 11.51 -13.56
N VAL A 143 2.77 11.31 -12.30
CA VAL A 143 2.00 10.53 -11.33
C VAL A 143 0.64 11.16 -11.04
N LYS A 144 0.59 12.49 -10.88
CA LYS A 144 -0.66 13.22 -10.66
C LYS A 144 -1.62 13.08 -11.84
N GLU A 145 -1.11 13.14 -13.07
CA GLU A 145 -1.88 12.93 -14.30
C GLU A 145 -2.44 11.50 -14.37
N ALA A 146 -1.61 10.49 -14.08
CA ALA A 146 -2.06 9.10 -14.01
C ALA A 146 -3.18 8.88 -12.98
N ILE A 147 -3.02 9.43 -11.76
CA ILE A 147 -4.07 9.38 -10.73
C ILE A 147 -5.36 10.04 -11.21
N SER A 148 -5.26 11.19 -11.89
CA SER A 148 -6.43 11.88 -12.45
C SER A 148 -7.16 11.00 -13.46
N HIS A 149 -6.45 10.30 -14.34
CA HIS A 149 -7.06 9.37 -15.30
C HIS A 149 -7.74 8.18 -14.62
N LEU A 150 -7.17 7.64 -13.53
CA LEU A 150 -7.75 6.54 -12.76
C LEU A 150 -9.07 6.89 -12.06
N THR A 151 -9.36 8.18 -11.85
CA THR A 151 -10.65 8.61 -11.27
C THR A 151 -11.81 8.57 -12.27
N ARG A 152 -11.55 8.30 -13.56
CA ARG A 152 -12.58 8.25 -14.59
C ARG A 152 -13.45 6.99 -14.44
N PRO A 153 -14.78 7.09 -14.61
CA PRO A 153 -15.68 5.94 -14.51
C PRO A 153 -15.50 4.93 -15.67
N ASP A 154 -15.03 5.38 -16.83
CA ASP A 154 -14.79 4.59 -18.03
C ASP A 154 -13.31 4.20 -18.20
N VAL A 155 -12.48 4.34 -17.16
CA VAL A 155 -11.02 4.22 -17.28
C VAL A 155 -10.59 2.88 -17.88
N ALA A 156 -11.24 1.78 -17.52
CA ALA A 156 -10.90 0.45 -18.01
C ALA A 156 -11.14 0.32 -19.52
N ASP A 157 -12.27 0.80 -20.03
CA ASP A 157 -12.58 0.76 -21.46
C ASP A 157 -11.75 1.77 -22.25
N TRP A 158 -11.56 2.97 -21.71
CA TRP A 158 -10.74 4.00 -22.35
C TRP A 158 -9.27 3.59 -22.47
N ILE A 159 -8.66 3.10 -21.39
CA ILE A 159 -7.22 2.79 -21.40
C ILE A 159 -6.90 1.60 -22.31
N LEU A 160 -7.86 0.69 -22.50
CA LEU A 160 -7.74 -0.44 -23.41
C LEU A 160 -7.55 -0.03 -24.88
N HIS A 161 -8.05 1.14 -25.24
CA HIS A 161 -8.02 1.64 -26.62
C HIS A 161 -7.00 2.76 -26.80
N VAL A 162 -6.26 3.13 -25.75
CA VAL A 162 -5.44 4.35 -25.74
C VAL A 162 -4.32 4.34 -26.79
N TRP A 163 -3.82 3.16 -27.13
CA TRP A 163 -2.77 2.97 -28.15
C TRP A 163 -3.26 2.20 -29.38
N GLY A 164 -4.58 2.10 -29.56
CA GLY A 164 -5.21 1.51 -30.73
C GLY A 164 -4.66 0.13 -31.10
N SER A 165 -5.09 -0.94 -30.41
CA SER A 165 -4.71 -2.29 -30.84
C SER A 165 -5.53 -2.72 -32.06
N THR A 166 -4.84 -3.39 -32.98
CA THR A 166 -5.27 -3.77 -34.34
C THR A 166 -6.40 -4.82 -34.41
N LYS A 167 -7.02 -5.19 -33.28
CA LYS A 167 -8.23 -6.03 -33.16
C LYS A 167 -8.99 -5.82 -31.84
N GLY A 168 -8.99 -4.61 -31.26
CA GLY A 168 -9.64 -4.36 -29.96
C GLY A 168 -11.15 -4.62 -29.98
N ARG A 169 -11.62 -5.52 -29.11
CA ARG A 169 -13.04 -5.68 -28.78
C ARG A 169 -13.41 -4.66 -27.70
N THR A 170 -14.60 -4.07 -27.75
CA THR A 170 -15.09 -3.28 -26.61
C THR A 170 -15.27 -4.17 -25.37
N VAL A 171 -15.38 -3.59 -24.17
CA VAL A 171 -15.70 -4.36 -22.95
C VAL A 171 -16.99 -5.18 -23.13
N GLU A 172 -17.99 -4.64 -23.82
CA GLU A 172 -19.25 -5.34 -24.13
C GLU A 172 -19.04 -6.49 -25.11
N GLU A 173 -18.23 -6.32 -26.14
CA GLU A 173 -17.90 -7.37 -27.11
C GLU A 173 -17.03 -8.48 -26.48
N ALA A 174 -16.14 -8.12 -25.55
CA ALA A 174 -15.36 -9.06 -24.76
C ALA A 174 -16.25 -9.85 -23.79
N LYS A 175 -17.20 -9.19 -23.11
CA LYS A 175 -18.22 -9.84 -22.28
C LYS A 175 -19.12 -10.77 -23.08
N ALA A 176 -19.56 -10.34 -24.27
CA ALA A 176 -20.37 -11.15 -25.17
C ALA A 176 -19.60 -12.40 -25.60
N PHE A 177 -18.33 -12.26 -25.98
CA PHE A 177 -17.48 -13.38 -26.35
C PHE A 177 -17.22 -14.35 -25.20
N ILE A 178 -16.96 -13.84 -24.00
CA ILE A 178 -16.85 -14.66 -22.78
C ILE A 178 -18.15 -15.43 -22.55
N SER A 179 -19.30 -14.78 -22.71
CA SER A 179 -20.60 -15.41 -22.55
C SER A 179 -20.82 -16.53 -23.58
N ASP A 180 -20.46 -16.28 -24.84
CA ASP A 180 -20.52 -17.27 -25.91
C ASP A 180 -19.59 -18.47 -25.65
N LEU A 181 -18.37 -18.23 -25.14
CA LEU A 181 -17.41 -19.27 -24.77
C LEU A 181 -17.96 -20.18 -23.65
N VAL A 182 -18.50 -19.57 -22.60
CA VAL A 182 -19.08 -20.31 -21.47
C VAL A 182 -20.32 -21.08 -21.92
N ALA A 183 -21.19 -20.48 -22.74
CA ALA A 183 -22.36 -21.14 -23.30
C ALA A 183 -21.98 -22.34 -24.19
N ALA A 184 -20.98 -22.19 -25.06
CA ALA A 184 -20.47 -23.27 -25.91
C ALA A 184 -19.90 -24.44 -25.08
N TYR A 185 -19.17 -24.13 -24.00
CA TYR A 185 -18.68 -25.15 -23.08
C TYR A 185 -19.83 -25.90 -22.39
N ILE A 186 -20.84 -25.19 -21.87
CA ILE A 186 -22.02 -25.80 -21.26
C ILE A 186 -22.73 -26.73 -22.25
N ALA A 187 -22.87 -26.31 -23.52
CA ALA A 187 -23.51 -27.08 -24.60
C ALA A 187 -22.74 -28.34 -25.05
N GLY A 188 -21.52 -28.57 -24.55
CA GLY A 188 -20.74 -29.78 -24.84
C GLY A 188 -19.31 -29.54 -25.34
N GLY A 189 -18.85 -28.28 -25.36
CA GLY A 189 -17.45 -27.95 -25.69
C GLY A 189 -16.43 -28.47 -24.67
N THR A 190 -15.16 -28.46 -25.06
CA THR A 190 -14.05 -28.92 -24.23
C THR A 190 -13.34 -27.76 -23.51
N SER A 191 -12.56 -28.06 -22.46
CA SER A 191 -11.72 -27.05 -21.79
C SER A 191 -10.61 -26.51 -22.71
N GLU A 192 -10.18 -27.30 -23.71
CA GLU A 192 -9.22 -26.85 -24.73
C GLU A 192 -9.81 -25.79 -25.67
N ASP A 193 -11.09 -25.93 -26.04
CA ASP A 193 -11.80 -24.93 -26.86
C ASP A 193 -11.91 -23.59 -26.11
N VAL A 194 -12.21 -23.66 -24.81
CA VAL A 194 -12.28 -22.48 -23.94
C VAL A 194 -10.91 -21.84 -23.79
N ARG A 195 -9.86 -22.64 -23.59
CA ARG A 195 -8.47 -22.17 -23.56
C ARG A 195 -8.12 -21.42 -24.84
N ALA A 196 -8.34 -22.04 -26.00
CA ALA A 196 -8.09 -21.42 -27.29
C ALA A 196 -8.89 -20.12 -27.46
N GLY A 197 -10.13 -20.09 -26.98
CA GLY A 197 -10.98 -18.90 -26.92
C GLY A 197 -10.39 -17.79 -26.05
N LEU A 198 -9.93 -18.09 -24.84
CA LEU A 198 -9.30 -17.11 -23.94
C LEU A 198 -7.99 -16.54 -24.54
N HIS A 199 -7.17 -17.39 -25.18
CA HIS A 199 -6.00 -16.92 -25.92
C HIS A 199 -6.39 -16.03 -27.12
N GLN A 200 -7.49 -16.36 -27.81
CA GLN A 200 -8.02 -15.54 -28.90
C GLN A 200 -8.61 -14.20 -28.41
N LEU A 201 -9.12 -14.17 -27.18
CA LEU A 201 -9.59 -12.93 -26.55
C LEU A 201 -8.42 -11.94 -26.40
N ALA A 202 -7.21 -12.43 -26.16
CA ALA A 202 -5.98 -11.64 -26.01
C ALA A 202 -6.09 -10.52 -24.94
N LEU A 203 -6.94 -10.73 -23.93
CA LEU A 203 -7.13 -9.83 -22.79
C LEU A 203 -6.95 -10.61 -21.47
N PRO A 204 -5.71 -11.05 -21.14
CA PRO A 204 -5.45 -11.86 -19.94
C PRO A 204 -5.85 -11.17 -18.63
N PHE A 205 -5.76 -9.83 -18.59
CA PHE A 205 -6.20 -9.02 -17.45
C PHE A 205 -7.73 -9.01 -17.29
N PHE A 206 -8.50 -9.40 -18.31
CA PHE A 206 -9.98 -9.47 -18.30
C PHE A 206 -10.49 -10.88 -17.97
N HIS A 207 -9.61 -11.85 -17.75
CA HIS A 207 -10.01 -13.22 -17.43
C HIS A 207 -10.81 -13.33 -16.11
N HIS A 208 -10.68 -12.39 -15.18
CA HIS A 208 -11.53 -12.29 -14.00
C HIS A 208 -13.01 -12.11 -14.35
N GLU A 209 -13.34 -11.50 -15.50
CA GLU A 209 -14.72 -11.41 -15.98
C GLU A 209 -15.23 -12.77 -16.45
N PHE A 210 -14.38 -13.60 -17.06
CA PHE A 210 -14.70 -14.98 -17.40
C PHE A 210 -14.94 -15.81 -16.14
N VAL A 211 -14.09 -15.66 -15.13
CA VAL A 211 -14.28 -16.30 -13.81
C VAL A 211 -15.59 -15.84 -13.18
N LYS A 212 -15.82 -14.52 -13.08
CA LYS A 212 -17.05 -13.95 -12.53
C LYS A 212 -18.29 -14.45 -13.27
N HIS A 213 -18.29 -14.43 -14.60
CA HIS A 213 -19.42 -14.87 -15.42
C HIS A 213 -19.71 -16.36 -15.20
N SER A 214 -18.68 -17.20 -15.17
CA SER A 214 -18.79 -18.64 -14.91
C SER A 214 -19.32 -18.92 -13.51
N LEU A 215 -18.85 -18.20 -12.50
CA LEU A 215 -19.30 -18.36 -11.11
C LEU A 215 -20.73 -17.86 -10.91
N VAL A 216 -21.12 -16.72 -11.48
CA VAL A 216 -22.50 -16.22 -11.44
C VAL A 216 -23.44 -17.21 -12.14
N LEU A 217 -23.04 -17.79 -13.27
CA LEU A 217 -23.82 -18.86 -13.92
C LEU A 217 -23.91 -20.12 -13.05
N ALA A 218 -22.83 -20.53 -12.39
CA ALA A 218 -22.85 -21.66 -11.46
C ALA A 218 -23.79 -21.42 -10.27
N ALA A 219 -23.84 -20.19 -9.72
CA ALA A 219 -24.74 -19.83 -8.62
C ALA A 219 -26.22 -19.72 -9.04
N THR A 220 -26.48 -19.43 -10.32
CA THR A 220 -27.84 -19.24 -10.84
C THR A 220 -28.41 -20.47 -11.52
N SER A 221 -27.56 -21.41 -11.93
CA SER A 221 -27.92 -22.65 -12.62
C SER A 221 -27.21 -23.85 -11.96
N PRO A 222 -27.83 -24.49 -10.94
CA PRO A 222 -27.23 -25.59 -10.18
C PRO A 222 -26.78 -26.82 -10.99
N PRO A 223 -27.50 -27.26 -12.06
CA PRO A 223 -27.05 -28.39 -12.88
C PRO A 223 -25.69 -28.18 -13.55
N GLU A 224 -25.36 -26.94 -13.88
CA GLU A 224 -24.14 -26.54 -14.57
C GLU A 224 -22.99 -26.23 -13.60
N ALA A 225 -23.28 -26.04 -12.31
CA ALA A 225 -22.32 -25.59 -11.31
C ALA A 225 -21.07 -26.49 -11.21
N ALA A 226 -21.24 -27.81 -11.08
CA ALA A 226 -20.12 -28.74 -11.00
C ALA A 226 -19.25 -28.72 -12.28
N LYS A 227 -19.88 -28.59 -13.45
CA LYS A 227 -19.19 -28.54 -14.74
C LYS A 227 -18.37 -27.26 -14.90
N LEU A 228 -18.92 -26.11 -14.48
CA LEU A 228 -18.22 -24.82 -14.51
C LEU A 228 -17.09 -24.76 -13.48
N MET A 229 -17.27 -25.35 -12.29
CA MET A 229 -16.20 -25.45 -11.29
C MET A 229 -15.04 -26.32 -11.80
N GLN A 230 -15.34 -27.43 -12.48
CA GLN A 230 -14.30 -28.25 -13.10
C GLN A 230 -13.54 -27.48 -14.21
N LEU A 231 -14.25 -26.70 -15.04
CA LEU A 231 -13.61 -25.85 -16.05
C LEU A 231 -12.64 -24.85 -15.45
N LEU A 232 -13.07 -24.13 -14.42
CA LEU A 232 -12.22 -23.15 -13.75
C LEU A 232 -10.99 -23.83 -13.15
N LYS A 233 -11.16 -24.99 -12.52
CA LYS A 233 -10.06 -25.78 -11.96
C LYS A 233 -9.07 -26.18 -13.05
N ASP A 234 -9.54 -26.75 -14.16
CA ASP A 234 -8.69 -27.19 -15.26
C ASP A 234 -7.86 -26.03 -15.84
N LEU A 235 -8.48 -24.86 -16.00
CA LEU A 235 -7.81 -23.65 -16.52
C LEU A 235 -6.84 -23.03 -15.51
N THR A 236 -7.10 -23.16 -14.20
CA THR A 236 -6.16 -22.77 -13.15
C THR A 236 -4.97 -23.72 -13.07
N ASP A 237 -5.20 -25.04 -13.12
CA ASP A 237 -4.16 -26.07 -13.12
C ASP A 237 -3.23 -25.93 -14.34
N SER A 238 -3.78 -25.56 -15.50
CA SER A 238 -3.00 -25.28 -16.70
C SER A 238 -2.42 -23.86 -16.79
N ARG A 239 -2.61 -23.04 -15.76
CA ARG A 239 -2.14 -21.64 -15.66
C ARG A 239 -2.71 -20.68 -16.70
N ASP A 240 -3.80 -21.03 -17.39
CA ASP A 240 -4.53 -20.10 -18.27
C ASP A 240 -5.32 -19.06 -17.48
N LEU A 241 -5.66 -19.39 -16.22
CA LEU A 241 -6.20 -18.46 -15.23
C LEU A 241 -5.20 -18.32 -14.08
N SER A 242 -4.68 -17.11 -13.87
CA SER A 242 -3.82 -16.82 -12.72
C SER A 242 -4.63 -16.74 -11.42
N SER A 243 -4.00 -17.05 -10.29
CA SER A 243 -4.64 -16.96 -8.96
C SER A 243 -5.21 -15.56 -8.67
N SER A 244 -4.59 -14.51 -9.20
CA SER A 244 -5.10 -13.13 -9.08
C SER A 244 -6.43 -12.94 -9.83
N GLN A 245 -6.55 -13.47 -11.05
CA GLN A 245 -7.77 -13.37 -11.86
C GLN A 245 -8.91 -14.22 -11.26
N VAL A 246 -8.58 -15.39 -10.69
CA VAL A 246 -9.54 -16.23 -9.97
C VAL A 246 -10.10 -15.50 -8.75
N THR A 247 -9.22 -14.96 -7.90
CA THR A 247 -9.60 -14.20 -6.70
C THR A 247 -10.44 -12.97 -7.06
N LYS A 248 -10.02 -12.15 -8.04
CA LYS A 248 -10.79 -10.98 -8.49
C LYS A 248 -12.15 -11.34 -9.05
N GLY A 249 -12.22 -12.42 -9.81
CA GLY A 249 -13.48 -12.94 -10.33
C GLY A 249 -14.44 -13.29 -9.20
N LEU A 250 -13.95 -13.99 -8.17
CA LEU A 250 -14.73 -14.41 -7.00
C LEU A 250 -15.21 -13.23 -6.15
N THR A 251 -14.34 -12.25 -5.84
CA THR A 251 -14.72 -11.07 -5.03
C THR A 251 -15.87 -10.28 -5.67
N ARG A 252 -15.98 -10.27 -7.01
CA ARG A 252 -17.03 -9.55 -7.74
C ARG A 252 -18.34 -10.34 -7.92
N VAL A 253 -18.36 -11.63 -7.55
CA VAL A 253 -19.58 -12.45 -7.61
C VAL A 253 -20.59 -11.97 -6.58
N GLU A 254 -20.13 -11.65 -5.37
CA GLU A 254 -20.98 -11.22 -4.25
C GLU A 254 -21.80 -9.98 -4.63
N GLU A 255 -21.14 -8.90 -5.07
CA GLU A 255 -21.81 -7.69 -5.56
C GLU A 255 -22.87 -7.99 -6.64
N THR A 256 -22.55 -8.89 -7.58
CA THR A 256 -23.46 -9.24 -8.68
C THR A 256 -24.68 -10.06 -8.21
N LEU A 257 -24.55 -10.83 -7.13
CA LEU A 257 -25.67 -11.59 -6.56
C LEU A 257 -26.60 -10.68 -5.75
N TYR A 258 -26.04 -9.75 -4.98
CA TYR A 258 -26.79 -8.76 -4.21
C TYR A 258 -27.56 -7.76 -5.10
N ASP A 259 -27.09 -7.51 -6.32
CA ASP A 259 -27.84 -6.72 -7.32
C ASP A 259 -29.04 -7.48 -7.91
N LYS A 260 -29.04 -8.81 -7.87
CA LYS A 260 -30.04 -9.67 -8.56
C LYS A 260 -31.06 -10.32 -7.61
N TYR A 261 -30.69 -10.53 -6.36
CA TYR A 261 -31.47 -11.26 -5.36
C TYR A 261 -31.58 -10.43 -4.07
N ASP A 262 -32.55 -10.76 -3.21
CA ASP A 262 -32.55 -10.22 -1.86
C ASP A 262 -31.36 -10.73 -1.04
N ALA A 263 -31.03 -10.06 0.06
CA ALA A 263 -29.82 -10.34 0.84
C ALA A 263 -29.76 -11.78 1.35
N ASP A 264 -30.88 -12.33 1.84
CA ASP A 264 -30.93 -13.70 2.37
C ASP A 264 -30.74 -14.74 1.26
N GLU A 265 -31.35 -14.52 0.08
CA GLU A 265 -31.18 -15.40 -1.08
C GLU A 265 -29.78 -15.27 -1.71
N ALA A 266 -29.22 -14.06 -1.80
CA ALA A 266 -27.87 -13.80 -2.29
C ALA A 266 -26.82 -14.50 -1.43
N ASP A 267 -26.94 -14.39 -0.10
CA ASP A 267 -26.05 -15.06 0.86
C ASP A 267 -26.13 -16.58 0.73
N ALA A 268 -27.34 -17.15 0.64
CA ALA A 268 -27.50 -18.59 0.49
C ALA A 268 -26.82 -19.11 -0.79
N LYS A 269 -27.01 -18.41 -1.92
CA LYS A 269 -26.40 -18.77 -3.20
C LYS A 269 -24.87 -18.61 -3.17
N TYR A 270 -24.37 -17.55 -2.54
CA TYR A 270 -22.94 -17.31 -2.42
C TYR A 270 -22.27 -18.37 -1.54
N GLN A 271 -22.87 -18.74 -0.41
CA GLN A 271 -22.34 -19.80 0.47
C GLN A 271 -22.34 -21.18 -0.22
N GLU A 272 -23.38 -21.49 -1.01
CA GLU A 272 -23.43 -22.72 -1.79
C GLU A 272 -22.33 -22.75 -2.87
N LEU A 273 -22.07 -21.61 -3.52
CA LEU A 273 -20.99 -21.45 -4.48
C LEU A 273 -19.60 -21.64 -3.83
N LEU A 274 -19.37 -21.03 -2.65
CA LEU A 274 -18.12 -21.20 -1.91
C LEU A 274 -17.89 -22.66 -1.50
N LYS A 275 -18.95 -23.37 -1.12
CA LYS A 275 -18.87 -24.81 -0.83
C LYS A 275 -18.40 -25.60 -2.06
N HIS A 276 -18.99 -25.35 -3.23
CA HIS A 276 -18.59 -26.01 -4.47
C HIS A 276 -17.16 -25.66 -4.89
N ALA A 277 -16.75 -24.39 -4.78
CA ALA A 277 -15.40 -23.93 -5.09
C ALA A 277 -14.33 -24.60 -4.21
N ARG A 278 -14.61 -24.78 -2.90
CA ARG A 278 -13.75 -25.53 -1.98
C ARG A 278 -13.62 -27.00 -2.37
N THR A 279 -14.74 -27.68 -2.65
CA THR A 279 -14.73 -29.09 -3.09
C THR A 279 -13.89 -29.31 -4.35
N HIS A 280 -13.81 -28.32 -5.24
CA HIS A 280 -13.01 -28.38 -6.47
C HIS A 280 -11.62 -27.75 -6.32
N LYS A 281 -11.16 -27.46 -5.08
CA LYS A 281 -9.84 -26.89 -4.77
C LYS A 281 -9.53 -25.55 -5.47
N LEU A 282 -10.56 -24.83 -5.89
CA LEU A 282 -10.44 -23.46 -6.41
C LEU A 282 -10.17 -22.44 -5.28
N LEU A 283 -10.52 -22.81 -4.05
CA LEU A 283 -10.26 -22.09 -2.81
C LEU A 283 -9.50 -23.00 -1.85
N LEU A 284 -8.53 -22.43 -1.13
CA LEU A 284 -7.88 -23.12 -0.02
C LEU A 284 -8.93 -23.54 1.01
N GLU A 285 -8.93 -24.80 1.41
CA GLU A 285 -9.81 -25.26 2.49
C GLU A 285 -9.39 -24.62 3.82
N PRO A 286 -10.35 -24.27 4.69
CA PRO A 286 -10.00 -23.90 6.05
C PRO A 286 -9.31 -25.11 6.68
N ALA A 287 -8.07 -24.95 7.16
CA ALA A 287 -7.31 -26.01 7.83
C ALA A 287 -8.21 -26.79 8.81
N GLU A 288 -8.57 -28.01 8.43
CA GLU A 288 -9.05 -29.03 9.34
C GLU A 288 -7.81 -29.74 9.88
N GLU A 289 -7.81 -30.00 11.19
CA GLU A 289 -6.72 -30.67 11.91
C GLU A 289 -6.63 -32.14 11.45
N GLU A 290 -6.04 -32.40 10.29
CA GLU A 290 -5.69 -33.76 9.88
C GLU A 290 -4.26 -34.08 10.34
N GLN A 291 -4.17 -35.09 11.19
CA GLN A 291 -2.93 -35.75 11.60
C GLN A 291 -2.39 -36.53 10.40
N GLU A 292 -1.57 -35.91 9.56
CA GLU A 292 -0.80 -36.63 8.54
C GLU A 292 0.58 -37.02 9.06
N GLU A 293 0.82 -38.33 9.12
CA GLU A 293 2.16 -38.92 9.23
C GLU A 293 2.96 -38.56 7.97
N GLU A 294 3.81 -37.54 8.06
CA GLU A 294 4.71 -37.14 6.97
C GLU A 294 5.75 -38.24 6.67
N ALA A 295 5.80 -38.64 5.40
CA ALA A 295 6.94 -39.33 4.82
C ALA A 295 8.14 -38.36 4.79
N VAL A 296 9.17 -38.68 5.58
CA VAL A 296 10.40 -37.91 5.78
C VAL A 296 11.06 -37.53 4.43
N PRO A 297 11.07 -36.24 4.05
CA PRO A 297 12.03 -35.73 3.07
C PRO A 297 13.40 -35.64 3.75
N GLU A 298 14.49 -35.86 3.01
CA GLU A 298 15.85 -35.76 3.52
C GLU A 298 16.05 -34.45 4.31
N SER A 299 16.39 -34.61 5.58
CA SER A 299 16.46 -33.55 6.58
C SER A 299 17.29 -32.34 6.12
N PRO A 300 16.77 -31.10 6.23
CA PRO A 300 17.61 -29.91 6.19
C PRO A 300 18.61 -29.99 7.33
N SER A 301 19.85 -29.55 7.07
CA SER A 301 20.91 -29.41 8.07
C SER A 301 20.36 -28.88 9.41
N TYR A 302 20.46 -29.67 10.48
CA TYR A 302 20.07 -29.25 11.82
C TYR A 302 20.96 -28.06 12.24
N CYS A 303 20.38 -26.86 12.21
CA CYS A 303 21.00 -25.67 12.76
C CYS A 303 20.44 -25.45 14.18
N PRO A 304 21.27 -25.47 15.23
CA PRO A 304 20.79 -25.23 16.58
C PRO A 304 20.23 -23.80 16.72
N PRO A 305 19.13 -23.61 17.48
CA PRO A 305 18.51 -22.29 17.64
C PRO A 305 19.48 -21.28 18.26
N HIS A 306 19.30 -19.98 17.93
CA HIS A 306 20.05 -18.90 18.55
C HIS A 306 20.06 -19.01 20.08
N THR A 307 21.21 -18.71 20.68
CA THR A 307 21.31 -18.60 22.13
C THR A 307 20.53 -17.40 22.63
N GLU A 308 20.06 -17.47 23.88
CA GLU A 308 19.33 -16.37 24.52
C GLU A 308 20.13 -15.04 24.52
N ALA A 309 21.45 -15.13 24.61
CA ALA A 309 22.35 -13.97 24.52
C ALA A 309 22.40 -13.36 23.10
N GLU A 310 22.39 -14.18 22.05
CA GLU A 310 22.33 -13.71 20.65
C GLU A 310 21.00 -13.00 20.36
N ILE A 311 19.88 -13.57 20.82
CA ILE A 311 18.55 -12.97 20.70
C ILE A 311 18.47 -11.65 21.48
N ALA A 312 19.03 -11.60 22.69
CA ALA A 312 19.05 -10.38 23.51
C ALA A 312 19.87 -9.26 22.83
N LEU A 313 21.01 -9.59 22.26
CA LEU A 313 21.84 -8.65 21.52
C LEU A 313 21.13 -8.14 20.26
N PHE A 314 20.50 -9.03 19.49
CA PHE A 314 19.72 -8.63 18.32
C PHE A 314 18.57 -7.69 18.71
N LYS A 315 17.84 -8.01 19.79
CA LYS A 315 16.77 -7.13 20.30
C LYS A 315 17.31 -5.74 20.66
N ALA A 316 18.44 -5.65 21.36
CA ALA A 316 19.05 -4.38 21.73
C ALA A 316 19.50 -3.55 20.50
N GLU A 317 20.15 -4.19 19.53
CA GLU A 317 20.57 -3.50 18.30
C GLU A 317 19.41 -3.09 17.41
N SER A 318 18.38 -3.95 17.28
CA SER A 318 17.16 -3.61 16.54
C SER A 318 16.46 -2.39 17.13
N GLU A 319 16.38 -2.30 18.46
CA GLU A 319 15.84 -1.13 19.14
C GLU A 319 16.68 0.13 18.89
N ARG A 320 18.01 0.02 18.96
CA ARG A 320 18.92 1.13 18.66
C ARG A 320 18.68 1.67 17.24
N ILE A 321 18.61 0.80 16.24
CA ILE A 321 18.39 1.19 14.83
C ILE A 321 17.04 1.90 14.67
N VAL A 322 15.96 1.35 15.25
CA VAL A 322 14.62 1.96 15.19
C VAL A 322 14.62 3.36 15.84
N ARG A 323 15.26 3.51 17.00
CA ARG A 323 15.36 4.83 17.67
C ARG A 323 16.19 5.84 16.87
N GLU A 324 17.30 5.40 16.27
CA GLU A 324 18.11 6.24 15.38
C GLU A 324 17.34 6.67 14.13
N TYR A 325 16.54 5.77 13.56
CA TYR A 325 15.65 6.09 12.46
C TYR A 325 14.60 7.12 12.88
N PHE A 326 13.96 6.98 14.04
CA PHE A 326 12.96 7.96 14.49
C PHE A 326 13.53 9.36 14.68
N ALA A 327 14.77 9.44 15.17
CA ALA A 327 15.49 10.71 15.33
C ALA A 327 15.93 11.31 13.99
N SER A 328 16.45 10.49 13.07
CA SER A 328 17.03 10.95 11.79
C SER A 328 16.03 11.10 10.65
N ALA A 329 14.89 10.39 10.73
CA ALA A 329 13.95 10.16 9.63
C ALA A 329 14.59 9.57 8.35
N SER A 330 15.77 8.97 8.44
CA SER A 330 16.48 8.39 7.30
C SER A 330 16.14 6.92 7.12
N LEU A 331 15.14 6.66 6.27
CA LEU A 331 14.66 5.31 5.97
C LEU A 331 15.73 4.44 5.29
N ALA A 332 16.57 5.04 4.44
CA ALA A 332 17.65 4.35 3.75
C ALA A 332 18.74 3.86 4.70
N ASP A 333 19.14 4.70 5.67
CA ASP A 333 20.15 4.33 6.68
C ASP A 333 19.62 3.25 7.62
N ALA A 334 18.33 3.34 7.98
CA ALA A 334 17.65 2.34 8.78
C ALA A 334 17.62 0.97 8.07
N ALA A 335 17.21 0.93 6.80
CA ALA A 335 17.16 -0.30 6.01
C ALA A 335 18.56 -0.93 5.81
N THR A 336 19.57 -0.11 5.57
CA THR A 336 20.97 -0.56 5.47
C THR A 336 21.43 -1.15 6.80
N SER A 337 21.19 -0.44 7.91
CA SER A 337 21.59 -0.88 9.25
C SER A 337 20.90 -2.19 9.68
N VAL A 338 19.63 -2.37 9.33
CA VAL A 338 18.90 -3.64 9.54
C VAL A 338 19.53 -4.77 8.73
N THR A 339 19.87 -4.51 7.47
CA THR A 339 20.52 -5.51 6.59
C THR A 339 21.88 -5.92 7.17
N ASP A 340 22.71 -4.96 7.55
CA ASP A 340 24.01 -5.22 8.20
C ASP A 340 23.87 -5.98 9.52
N LEU A 341 22.82 -5.70 10.31
CA LEU A 341 22.53 -6.43 11.54
C LEU A 341 22.18 -7.89 11.25
N LEU A 342 21.37 -8.12 10.23
CA LEU A 342 20.98 -9.46 9.82
C LEU A 342 22.18 -10.23 9.24
N GLU A 343 23.04 -9.61 8.44
CA GLU A 343 24.25 -10.28 7.93
C GLU A 343 25.20 -10.70 9.06
N ARG A 344 25.36 -9.84 10.08
CA ARG A 344 26.15 -10.17 11.28
C ARG A 344 25.53 -11.29 12.12
N ALA A 345 24.21 -11.37 12.16
CA ALA A 345 23.48 -12.39 12.91
C ALA A 345 23.34 -13.71 12.14
N SER A 346 23.26 -13.67 10.80
CA SER A 346 23.01 -14.81 9.90
C SER A 346 24.28 -15.61 9.56
N GLY A 347 25.31 -15.59 10.41
CA GLY A 347 26.53 -16.39 10.23
C GLY A 347 26.32 -17.92 10.30
N ARG A 348 25.07 -18.38 10.41
CA ARG A 348 24.64 -19.78 10.46
C ARG A 348 23.63 -20.05 9.36
N GLU A 349 23.84 -21.10 8.56
CA GLU A 349 22.98 -21.45 7.43
C GLU A 349 21.65 -22.06 7.94
N GLY A 350 20.51 -21.38 7.72
CA GLY A 350 19.17 -21.91 8.01
C GLY A 350 18.03 -20.87 7.93
N GLU A 351 16.97 -21.18 7.19
CA GLU A 351 15.82 -20.28 6.94
C GLU A 351 14.94 -20.04 8.20
N GLY A 352 14.85 -21.04 9.09
CA GLY A 352 14.13 -20.93 10.37
C GLY A 352 14.80 -19.99 11.39
N ASP A 353 16.12 -19.89 11.36
CA ASP A 353 16.92 -19.04 12.28
C ASP A 353 16.64 -17.55 12.01
N ARG A 354 16.64 -17.19 10.73
CA ARG A 354 16.37 -15.83 10.26
C ARG A 354 14.94 -15.37 10.54
N THR A 355 13.98 -16.29 10.49
CA THR A 355 12.56 -16.01 10.79
C THR A 355 12.34 -15.56 12.23
N GLN A 356 13.02 -16.20 13.21
CA GLN A 356 12.92 -15.82 14.63
C GLN A 356 13.45 -14.40 14.91
N LEU A 357 14.53 -13.98 14.23
CA LEU A 357 15.06 -12.63 14.37
C LEU A 357 14.16 -11.59 13.70
N LEU A 358 13.65 -11.88 12.51
CA LEU A 358 12.84 -10.95 11.74
C LEU A 358 11.48 -10.67 12.40
N ARG A 359 10.80 -11.67 12.96
CA ARG A 359 9.57 -11.41 13.75
C ARG A 359 9.83 -10.55 14.99
N HIS A 360 11.02 -10.67 15.60
CA HIS A 360 11.42 -9.82 16.72
C HIS A 360 11.66 -8.38 16.29
N LEU A 361 12.24 -8.16 15.10
CA LEU A 361 12.38 -6.82 14.53
C LEU A 361 11.02 -6.17 14.31
N VAL A 362 10.05 -6.89 13.73
CA VAL A 362 8.67 -6.40 13.51
C VAL A 362 8.03 -5.99 14.84
N LYS A 363 8.02 -6.91 15.82
CA LYS A 363 7.51 -6.61 17.16
C LYS A 363 8.22 -5.40 17.76
N ARG A 364 9.54 -5.33 17.67
CA ARG A 364 10.31 -4.24 18.27
C ARG A 364 9.99 -2.90 17.63
N ALA A 365 9.93 -2.81 16.30
CA ALA A 365 9.60 -1.58 15.59
C ALA A 365 8.25 -0.99 16.04
N VAL A 366 7.23 -1.85 16.16
CA VAL A 366 5.90 -1.43 16.63
C VAL A 366 5.93 -1.04 18.11
N THR A 367 6.48 -1.90 19.00
CA THR A 367 6.49 -1.61 20.44
C THR A 367 7.25 -0.34 20.81
N VAL A 368 8.35 -0.01 20.11
CA VAL A 368 9.08 1.25 20.33
C VAL A 368 8.22 2.45 19.92
N ALA A 369 7.40 2.32 18.87
CA ALA A 369 6.53 3.39 18.42
C ALA A 369 5.27 3.60 19.28
N LEU A 370 4.75 2.54 19.90
CA LEU A 370 3.53 2.61 20.71
C LEU A 370 3.66 3.56 21.92
N ASP A 371 4.86 3.69 22.48
CA ASP A 371 5.18 4.56 23.61
C ASP A 371 5.51 6.01 23.18
N HIS A 372 5.34 6.33 21.90
CA HIS A 372 5.76 7.59 21.29
C HIS A 372 4.62 8.27 20.51
N THR A 373 4.93 9.31 19.74
CA THR A 373 3.92 10.15 19.08
C THR A 373 3.40 9.48 17.81
N VAL A 374 2.34 10.08 17.24
CA VAL A 374 1.80 9.66 15.92
C VAL A 374 2.88 9.64 14.82
N ARG A 375 3.90 10.49 14.93
CA ARG A 375 5.04 10.49 13.99
C ARG A 375 5.84 9.18 14.07
N GLU A 376 6.21 8.73 15.26
CA GLU A 376 6.95 7.48 15.42
C GLU A 376 6.10 6.27 14.98
N LYS A 377 4.78 6.32 15.17
CA LYS A 377 3.86 5.28 14.69
C LYS A 377 3.83 5.19 13.17
N GLU A 378 3.71 6.33 12.49
CA GLU A 378 3.79 6.39 11.03
C GLU A 378 5.17 5.94 10.52
N PHE A 379 6.25 6.34 11.19
CA PHE A 379 7.60 5.91 10.84
C PHE A 379 7.77 4.40 10.98
N ALA A 380 7.25 3.77 12.04
CA ALA A 380 7.29 2.32 12.17
C ALA A 380 6.58 1.62 11.00
N ALA A 381 5.40 2.09 10.59
CA ALA A 381 4.70 1.52 9.42
C ALA A 381 5.47 1.71 8.11
N GLN A 382 6.08 2.88 7.91
CA GLN A 382 6.95 3.14 6.75
C GLN A 382 8.20 2.26 6.76
N LEU A 383 8.81 2.01 7.92
CA LEU A 383 9.95 1.12 8.06
C LEU A 383 9.59 -0.33 7.69
N LEU A 384 8.47 -0.85 8.21
CA LEU A 384 7.99 -2.19 7.83
C LEU A 384 7.74 -2.30 6.32
N SER A 385 7.13 -1.28 5.73
CA SER A 385 6.88 -1.21 4.28
C SER A 385 8.15 -1.13 3.45
N ALA A 386 9.18 -0.41 3.93
CA ALA A 386 10.45 -0.28 3.22
C ALA A 386 11.30 -1.56 3.30
N LEU A 387 11.21 -2.28 4.41
CA LEU A 387 11.86 -3.56 4.59
C LEU A 387 11.16 -4.69 3.83
N TYR A 388 9.88 -4.52 3.48
CA TYR A 388 9.13 -5.46 2.65
C TYR A 388 9.32 -5.16 1.14
N PRO A 389 9.43 -6.18 0.25
CA PRO A 389 9.62 -7.60 0.53
C PRO A 389 11.10 -8.01 0.65
N GLN A 390 12.04 -7.06 0.58
CA GLN A 390 13.48 -7.32 0.41
C GLN A 390 14.13 -7.97 1.64
N VAL A 391 13.70 -7.58 2.83
CA VAL A 391 14.21 -8.04 4.12
C VAL A 391 13.15 -8.83 4.88
N LEU A 392 11.91 -8.34 4.87
CA LEU A 392 10.75 -8.97 5.50
C LEU A 392 9.85 -9.63 4.46
N THR A 393 9.24 -10.75 4.82
CA THR A 393 8.15 -11.38 4.07
C THR A 393 6.81 -11.18 4.79
N SER A 394 5.70 -11.46 4.12
CA SER A 394 4.36 -11.41 4.75
C SER A 394 4.29 -12.35 5.95
N ALA A 395 4.92 -13.53 5.88
CA ALA A 395 5.00 -14.48 6.99
C ALA A 395 5.75 -13.91 8.20
N HIS A 396 6.90 -13.22 7.98
CA HIS A 396 7.64 -12.58 9.08
C HIS A 396 6.83 -11.49 9.77
N ILE A 397 6.08 -10.71 8.98
CA ILE A 397 5.20 -9.66 9.49
C ILE A 397 4.04 -10.28 10.26
N ALA A 398 3.40 -11.33 9.73
CA ALA A 398 2.33 -12.07 10.39
C ALA A 398 2.79 -12.64 11.74
N GLU A 399 3.95 -13.32 11.80
CA GLU A 399 4.50 -13.83 13.06
C GLU A 399 4.83 -12.72 14.05
N GLY A 400 5.38 -11.60 13.58
CA GLY A 400 5.63 -10.42 14.42
C GLY A 400 4.33 -9.86 15.02
N PHE A 401 3.26 -9.79 14.21
CA PHE A 401 1.93 -9.39 14.68
C PHE A 401 1.28 -10.40 15.60
N MET A 402 1.53 -11.71 15.42
CA MET A 402 1.11 -12.73 16.38
C MET A 402 1.73 -12.48 17.75
N ASP A 403 3.04 -12.23 17.79
CA ASP A 403 3.76 -11.91 19.03
C ASP A 403 3.34 -10.57 19.66
N LEU A 404 2.89 -9.61 18.84
CA LEU A 404 2.34 -8.33 19.29
C LEU A 404 0.95 -8.52 19.90
N CYS A 405 0.05 -9.22 19.22
CA CYS A 405 -1.31 -9.49 19.70
C CYS A 405 -1.27 -10.29 21.01
N ALA A 406 -0.39 -11.28 21.11
CA ALA A 406 -0.19 -12.06 22.33
C ALA A 406 0.33 -11.22 23.51
N ALA A 407 1.06 -10.14 23.22
CA ALA A 407 1.59 -9.21 24.23
C ALA A 407 0.71 -7.98 24.47
N ALA A 408 -0.46 -7.87 23.82
CA ALA A 408 -1.29 -6.68 23.89
C ALA A 408 -1.78 -6.36 25.31
N ASP A 409 -2.09 -7.39 26.11
CA ASP A 409 -2.49 -7.20 27.51
C ASP A 409 -1.35 -6.65 28.38
N ASP A 410 -0.12 -7.14 28.18
CA ASP A 410 1.05 -6.65 28.89
C ASP A 410 1.38 -5.21 28.47
N LEU A 411 1.29 -4.91 27.17
CA LEU A 411 1.48 -3.57 26.63
C LEU A 411 0.46 -2.58 27.19
N ALA A 412 -0.78 -3.03 27.44
CA ALA A 412 -1.84 -2.21 28.01
C ALA A 412 -1.61 -1.80 29.47
N LEU A 413 -0.62 -2.39 30.15
CA LEU A 413 -0.21 -1.95 31.49
C LEU A 413 0.51 -0.60 31.45
N ASP A 414 1.25 -0.33 30.36
CA ASP A 414 2.08 0.87 30.21
C ASP A 414 1.49 1.85 29.18
N ILE A 415 0.77 1.35 28.16
CA ILE A 415 0.26 2.12 27.03
C ILE A 415 -1.27 2.14 27.07
N VAL A 416 -1.84 3.35 27.15
CA VAL A 416 -3.30 3.55 27.07
C VAL A 416 -3.80 3.09 25.69
N ASP A 417 -4.89 2.32 25.67
CA ASP A 417 -5.52 1.78 24.46
C ASP A 417 -4.57 0.93 23.57
N ALA A 418 -3.58 0.25 24.17
CA ALA A 418 -2.63 -0.59 23.44
C ALA A 418 -3.29 -1.59 22.47
N HIS A 419 -4.41 -2.22 22.86
CA HIS A 419 -5.16 -3.13 21.97
C HIS A 419 -5.63 -2.44 20.70
N HIS A 420 -6.12 -1.21 20.80
CA HIS A 420 -6.60 -0.43 19.66
C HIS A 420 -5.43 0.00 18.77
N GLU A 421 -4.33 0.46 19.37
CA GLU A 421 -3.14 0.89 18.65
C GLU A 421 -2.48 -0.26 17.87
N VAL A 422 -2.39 -1.45 18.47
CA VAL A 422 -1.91 -2.65 17.77
C VAL A 422 -2.88 -3.03 16.65
N ALA A 423 -4.19 -2.89 16.84
CA ALA A 423 -5.17 -3.13 15.79
C ALA A 423 -5.05 -2.14 14.62
N LEU A 424 -4.73 -0.87 14.90
CA LEU A 424 -4.43 0.14 13.87
C LEU A 424 -3.18 -0.24 13.08
N PHE A 425 -2.10 -0.68 13.74
CA PHE A 425 -0.91 -1.19 13.05
C PHE A 425 -1.20 -2.41 12.19
N LEU A 426 -2.04 -3.33 12.67
CA LEU A 426 -2.42 -4.52 11.93
C LEU A 426 -3.25 -4.16 10.69
N ALA A 427 -4.23 -3.26 10.82
CA ALA A 427 -4.99 -2.73 9.69
C ALA A 427 -4.10 -1.96 8.70
N ARG A 428 -3.15 -1.16 9.21
CA ARG A 428 -2.17 -0.42 8.41
C ARG A 428 -1.28 -1.36 7.61
N ALA A 429 -0.81 -2.45 8.21
CA ALA A 429 -0.01 -3.46 7.53
C ALA A 429 -0.77 -4.13 6.36
N VAL A 430 -2.09 -4.34 6.51
CA VAL A 430 -2.94 -4.84 5.40
C VAL A 430 -3.11 -3.78 4.32
N VAL A 431 -3.35 -2.52 4.69
CA VAL A 431 -3.56 -1.43 3.74
C VAL A 431 -2.27 -1.06 2.98
N ASP A 432 -1.11 -1.26 3.60
CA ASP A 432 0.21 -1.06 3.00
C ASP A 432 0.67 -2.26 2.15
N ASP A 433 -0.18 -3.29 2.01
CA ASP A 433 0.10 -4.54 1.29
C ASP A 433 1.35 -5.30 1.80
N VAL A 434 1.73 -5.09 3.06
CA VAL A 434 2.84 -5.81 3.71
C VAL A 434 2.37 -7.04 4.49
N LEU A 435 1.06 -7.14 4.73
CA LEU A 435 0.38 -8.29 5.34
C LEU A 435 -0.84 -8.66 4.49
N ALA A 436 -0.90 -9.89 3.98
CA ALA A 436 -2.04 -10.31 3.18
C ALA A 436 -3.33 -10.43 4.03
N PRO A 437 -4.53 -10.18 3.47
CA PRO A 437 -5.79 -10.42 4.18
C PRO A 437 -5.96 -11.86 4.67
N ALA A 438 -5.41 -12.84 3.94
CA ALA A 438 -5.40 -14.24 4.35
C ALA A 438 -4.57 -14.49 5.62
N ASP A 439 -3.46 -13.76 5.79
CA ASP A 439 -2.61 -13.85 6.98
C ASP A 439 -3.29 -13.22 8.20
N LEU A 440 -4.04 -12.13 8.01
CA LEU A 440 -4.91 -11.58 9.06
C LEU A 440 -5.98 -12.59 9.51
N TRP A 441 -6.57 -13.33 8.57
CA TRP A 441 -7.54 -14.37 8.89
C TRP A 441 -6.89 -15.56 9.62
N ALA A 442 -5.68 -15.96 9.22
CA ALA A 442 -4.91 -16.99 9.91
C ALA A 442 -4.59 -16.57 11.36
N LEU A 443 -4.16 -15.32 11.57
CA LEU A 443 -3.94 -14.73 12.89
C LEU A 443 -5.20 -14.79 13.76
N LYS A 444 -6.35 -14.37 13.22
CA LYS A 444 -7.64 -14.38 13.93
C LYS A 444 -8.05 -15.80 14.36
N ARG A 445 -7.75 -16.82 13.55
CA ARG A 445 -8.02 -18.23 13.89
C ARG A 445 -7.07 -18.77 14.96
N ALA A 446 -5.80 -18.36 14.90
CA ALA A 446 -4.78 -18.81 15.84
C ALA A 446 -4.94 -18.18 17.24
N LEU A 447 -5.32 -16.89 17.30
CA LEU A 447 -5.41 -16.12 18.53
C LEU A 447 -6.72 -16.39 19.29
N LYS A 448 -6.64 -16.34 20.62
CA LYS A 448 -7.76 -16.56 21.54
C LYS A 448 -7.83 -15.45 22.58
N GLY A 449 -9.00 -15.29 23.20
CA GLY A 449 -9.19 -14.33 24.30
C GLY A 449 -9.01 -12.88 23.86
N THR A 450 -8.34 -12.09 24.69
CA THR A 450 -8.05 -10.67 24.50
C THR A 450 -7.19 -10.39 23.25
N ALA A 451 -6.25 -11.26 22.91
CA ALA A 451 -5.45 -11.12 21.69
C ALA A 451 -6.29 -11.16 20.41
N LYS A 452 -7.42 -11.90 20.42
CA LYS A 452 -8.36 -11.94 19.29
C LYS A 452 -9.10 -10.59 19.12
N VAL A 453 -9.34 -9.86 20.21
CA VAL A 453 -10.01 -8.54 20.16
C VAL A 453 -9.24 -7.58 19.26
N VAL A 454 -7.90 -7.66 19.25
CA VAL A 454 -7.05 -6.86 18.35
C VAL A 454 -7.37 -7.16 16.89
N THR A 455 -7.43 -8.45 16.50
CA THR A 455 -7.76 -8.85 15.13
C THR A 455 -9.19 -8.52 14.73
N ASP A 456 -10.16 -8.69 15.64
CA ASP A 456 -11.57 -8.33 15.40
C ASP A 456 -11.71 -6.81 15.21
N THR A 457 -10.97 -6.02 15.98
CA THR A 457 -10.94 -4.55 15.85
C THR A 457 -10.32 -4.13 14.52
N ALA A 458 -9.22 -4.74 14.11
CA ALA A 458 -8.58 -4.47 12.82
C ALA A 458 -9.52 -4.77 11.64
N GLU A 459 -10.28 -5.86 11.71
CA GLU A 459 -11.27 -6.20 10.69
C GLU A 459 -12.42 -5.17 10.62
N VAL A 460 -12.94 -4.72 11.77
CA VAL A 460 -13.95 -3.64 11.80
C VAL A 460 -13.42 -2.35 11.18
N LEU A 461 -12.15 -2.02 11.45
CA LEU A 461 -11.49 -0.85 10.87
C LEU A 461 -11.35 -0.97 9.35
N LEU A 462 -10.97 -2.16 8.86
CA LEU A 462 -10.82 -2.47 7.43
C LEU A 462 -12.16 -2.55 6.68
N GLY A 463 -13.23 -2.97 7.36
CA GLY A 463 -14.58 -3.03 6.79
C GLY A 463 -15.31 -1.68 6.73
N ALA A 464 -14.74 -0.62 7.32
CA ALA A 464 -15.34 0.70 7.30
C ALA A 464 -15.31 1.35 5.90
N ARG A 465 -16.27 2.21 5.60
CA ARG A 465 -16.26 3.01 4.37
C ARG A 465 -14.98 3.87 4.31
N HIS A 466 -14.29 3.85 3.17
CA HIS A 466 -13.00 4.53 2.97
C HIS A 466 -11.92 4.07 3.97
N ALA A 467 -11.99 2.80 4.43
CA ALA A 467 -11.03 2.24 5.39
C ALA A 467 -9.58 2.43 4.94
N ALA A 468 -9.26 2.11 3.69
CA ALA A 468 -7.91 2.28 3.16
C ALA A 468 -7.42 3.73 3.30
N GLU A 469 -8.17 4.73 2.83
CA GLU A 469 -7.77 6.14 2.96
C GLU A 469 -7.64 6.60 4.41
N ARG A 470 -8.55 6.15 5.28
CA ARG A 470 -8.55 6.52 6.70
C ARG A 470 -7.37 5.91 7.44
N ILE A 471 -7.10 4.64 7.21
CA ILE A 471 -5.98 3.91 7.80
C ILE A 471 -4.64 4.43 7.28
N LEU A 472 -4.53 4.77 5.99
CA LEU A 472 -3.34 5.41 5.43
C LEU A 472 -2.99 6.76 6.11
N ARG A 473 -3.98 7.41 6.72
CA ARG A 473 -3.85 8.73 7.37
C ARG A 473 -4.04 8.68 8.88
N VAL A 474 -4.13 7.50 9.47
CA VAL A 474 -4.51 7.34 10.88
C VAL A 474 -3.54 8.07 11.82
N TRP A 475 -2.29 8.22 11.40
CA TRP A 475 -1.26 8.96 12.13
C TRP A 475 -0.75 10.20 11.39
N GLY A 476 -1.56 10.79 10.51
CA GLY A 476 -1.22 12.03 9.79
C GLY A 476 -0.53 11.84 8.44
N GLY A 477 -0.16 10.61 8.07
CA GLY A 477 0.42 10.26 6.77
C GLY A 477 1.85 10.79 6.56
N ALA A 478 2.32 10.80 5.30
CA ALA A 478 3.72 11.08 4.97
C ALA A 478 4.24 12.47 5.39
N GLU A 479 3.37 13.45 5.61
CA GLU A 479 3.76 14.78 6.05
C GLU A 479 3.82 14.92 7.58
N VAL A 480 3.48 13.89 8.35
CA VAL A 480 3.46 13.95 9.82
C VAL A 480 4.81 14.42 10.37
N GLY A 481 4.77 15.35 11.33
CA GLY A 481 5.98 15.95 11.91
C GLY A 481 6.65 17.02 11.05
N THR A 482 6.15 17.32 9.85
CA THR A 482 6.60 18.49 9.08
C THR A 482 5.93 19.78 9.55
N VAL A 483 6.57 20.92 9.25
CA VAL A 483 5.99 22.25 9.52
C VAL A 483 4.66 22.47 8.79
N GLY A 484 4.51 21.93 7.57
CA GLY A 484 3.29 22.04 6.78
C GLY A 484 2.13 21.30 7.44
N TRP A 485 2.35 20.05 7.83
CA TRP A 485 1.37 19.25 8.55
C TRP A 485 1.00 19.86 9.90
N ALA A 486 1.98 20.29 10.71
CA ALA A 486 1.70 20.89 12.01
C ALA A 486 0.83 22.15 11.89
N LYS A 487 1.09 23.00 10.87
CA LYS A 487 0.24 24.15 10.57
C LYS A 487 -1.19 23.76 10.24
N ALA A 488 -1.39 22.70 9.45
CA ALA A 488 -2.72 22.21 9.09
C ALA A 488 -3.44 21.60 10.31
N ALA A 489 -2.73 20.80 11.11
CA ALA A 489 -3.26 20.18 12.33
C ALA A 489 -3.70 21.23 13.35
N PHE A 490 -2.88 22.25 13.60
CA PHE A 490 -3.26 23.37 14.47
C PHE A 490 -4.49 24.12 13.96
N LYS A 491 -4.59 24.35 12.64
CA LYS A 491 -5.74 25.03 12.06
C LYS A 491 -7.03 24.23 12.25
N VAL A 492 -7.00 22.91 12.05
CA VAL A 492 -8.15 22.01 12.28
C VAL A 492 -8.53 22.00 13.76
N MET A 493 -7.56 21.78 14.65
CA MET A 493 -7.77 21.79 16.10
C MET A 493 -8.40 23.10 16.59
N LEU A 494 -7.93 24.25 16.10
CA LEU A 494 -8.48 25.55 16.47
C LEU A 494 -9.92 25.72 15.98
N ALA A 495 -10.22 25.32 14.74
CA ALA A 495 -11.57 25.40 14.19
C ALA A 495 -12.55 24.49 14.96
N GLU A 496 -12.14 23.28 15.29
CA GLU A 496 -12.94 22.34 16.09
C GLU A 496 -13.15 22.84 17.51
N TYR A 497 -12.10 23.37 18.16
CA TYR A 497 -12.22 23.94 19.50
C TYR A 497 -13.15 25.15 19.54
N VAL A 498 -13.10 26.05 18.56
CA VAL A 498 -14.04 27.19 18.51
C VAL A 498 -15.49 26.73 18.37
N ALA A 499 -15.73 25.58 17.74
CA ALA A 499 -17.08 25.02 17.59
C ALA A 499 -17.55 24.20 18.82
N SER A 500 -16.64 23.52 19.52
CA SER A 500 -16.98 22.55 20.59
C SER A 500 -16.65 23.03 22.00
N GLU A 501 -15.71 23.97 22.14
CA GLU A 501 -15.04 24.39 23.38
C GLU A 501 -14.42 23.23 24.19
N ASP A 502 -14.14 22.08 23.54
CA ASP A 502 -13.52 20.92 24.19
C ASP A 502 -12.02 21.13 24.40
N ILE A 503 -11.67 21.60 25.59
CA ILE A 503 -10.28 21.84 25.97
C ILE A 503 -9.46 20.56 26.14
N VAL A 504 -10.10 19.44 26.47
CA VAL A 504 -9.41 18.16 26.67
C VAL A 504 -8.91 17.67 25.31
N GLU A 505 -9.77 17.77 24.30
CA GLU A 505 -9.43 17.38 22.93
C GLU A 505 -8.37 18.31 22.33
N ALA A 506 -8.50 19.63 22.47
CA ALA A 506 -7.48 20.56 21.98
C ALA A 506 -6.10 20.32 22.61
N ARG A 507 -6.05 19.96 23.90
CA ARG A 507 -4.80 19.56 24.56
C ARG A 507 -4.23 18.26 24.02
N ARG A 508 -5.09 17.28 23.73
CA ARG A 508 -4.70 16.01 23.10
C ARG A 508 -4.05 16.29 21.75
N CYS A 509 -4.70 17.05 20.88
CA CYS A 509 -4.17 17.43 19.57
C CYS A 509 -2.84 18.19 19.66
N LEU A 510 -2.71 19.16 20.58
CA LEU A 510 -1.45 19.90 20.77
C LEU A 510 -0.29 18.96 21.14
N ARG A 511 -0.53 17.99 22.03
CA ARG A 511 0.47 17.00 22.45
C ARG A 511 0.81 16.01 21.35
N GLU A 512 -0.17 15.61 20.54
CA GLU A 512 0.05 14.72 19.39
C GLU A 512 0.98 15.34 18.33
N VAL A 513 0.86 16.66 18.10
CA VAL A 513 1.77 17.36 17.19
C VAL A 513 3.21 17.35 17.72
N ASN A 514 3.40 17.39 19.04
CA ASN A 514 4.69 17.30 19.73
C ASN A 514 5.81 18.17 19.14
N MET A 515 5.51 19.43 18.81
CA MET A 515 6.49 20.41 18.32
C MET A 515 6.60 21.61 19.27
N PRO A 516 7.16 21.44 20.48
CA PRO A 516 7.13 22.47 21.53
C PRO A 516 7.82 23.78 21.14
N HIS A 517 8.83 23.73 20.28
CA HIS A 517 9.53 24.92 19.76
C HIS A 517 8.85 25.58 18.56
N PHE A 518 7.71 25.05 18.15
CA PHE A 518 6.87 25.57 17.07
C PHE A 518 5.47 25.96 17.57
N HIS A 519 5.21 25.91 18.89
CA HIS A 519 3.94 26.31 19.49
C HIS A 519 3.60 27.80 19.26
N HIS A 520 4.59 28.65 18.96
CA HIS A 520 4.31 30.01 18.50
C HIS A 520 3.40 30.06 17.25
N GLU A 521 3.37 29.00 16.42
CA GLU A 521 2.50 28.92 15.25
C GLU A 521 1.03 28.72 15.64
N VAL A 522 0.72 27.84 16.61
CA VAL A 522 -0.67 27.68 17.08
C VAL A 522 -1.18 28.97 17.72
N VAL A 523 -0.31 29.69 18.44
CA VAL A 523 -0.64 31.02 19.00
C VAL A 523 -0.94 32.01 17.88
N LYS A 524 -0.07 32.10 16.85
CA LYS A 524 -0.30 32.98 15.70
C LYS A 524 -1.62 32.67 14.99
N GLN A 525 -1.89 31.39 14.71
CA GLN A 525 -3.12 30.97 14.02
C GLN A 525 -4.37 31.24 14.85
N ALA A 526 -4.33 31.03 16.17
CA ALA A 526 -5.43 31.35 17.07
C ALA A 526 -5.73 32.86 17.07
N LEU A 527 -4.70 33.69 17.06
CA LEU A 527 -4.85 35.15 16.95
C LEU A 527 -5.41 35.58 15.60
N CYS A 528 -4.98 34.96 14.48
CA CYS A 528 -5.59 35.19 13.17
C CYS A 528 -7.09 34.87 13.20
N LEU A 529 -7.47 33.72 13.77
CA LEU A 529 -8.87 33.29 13.86
C LEU A 529 -9.72 34.27 14.68
N ALA A 530 -9.18 34.78 15.80
CA ALA A 530 -9.83 35.80 16.62
C ALA A 530 -9.96 37.17 15.92
N VAL A 531 -9.09 37.49 14.96
CA VAL A 531 -9.22 38.71 14.14
C VAL A 531 -10.26 38.53 13.03
N GLU A 532 -10.30 37.33 12.43
CA GLU A 532 -11.24 36.96 11.36
C GLU A 532 -12.69 36.86 11.87
N SER A 533 -12.89 36.36 13.10
CA SER A 533 -14.21 36.15 13.69
C SER A 533 -14.31 36.69 15.11
N ASP A 534 -15.27 37.59 15.36
CA ASP A 534 -15.50 38.15 16.69
C ASP A 534 -16.03 37.07 17.68
N ASP A 535 -16.75 36.06 17.16
CA ASP A 535 -17.24 34.93 17.96
C ASP A 535 -16.10 34.01 18.43
N ALA A 536 -14.96 34.01 17.74
CA ALA A 536 -13.80 33.20 18.10
C ALA A 536 -12.93 33.83 19.20
N VAL A 537 -13.14 35.12 19.53
CA VAL A 537 -12.27 35.86 20.46
C VAL A 537 -12.28 35.23 21.87
N ASP A 538 -13.46 35.01 22.46
CA ASP A 538 -13.56 34.45 23.81
C ASP A 538 -13.07 33.00 23.91
N PRO A 539 -13.43 32.08 22.98
CA PRO A 539 -12.85 30.74 22.94
C PRO A 539 -11.33 30.76 22.82
N VAL A 540 -10.77 31.54 21.89
CA VAL A 540 -9.31 31.62 21.69
C VAL A 540 -8.58 32.05 22.96
N PHE A 541 -9.11 33.03 23.69
CA PHE A 541 -8.52 33.47 24.95
C PHE A 541 -8.59 32.38 26.04
N SER A 542 -9.71 31.68 26.14
CA SER A 542 -9.88 30.55 27.06
C SER A 542 -8.87 29.43 26.76
N LEU A 543 -8.68 29.10 25.48
CA LEU A 543 -7.71 28.10 25.04
C LEU A 543 -6.27 28.50 25.36
N LEU A 544 -5.86 29.72 24.99
CA LEU A 544 -4.50 30.19 25.23
C LEU A 544 -4.17 30.29 26.73
N LYS A 545 -5.14 30.69 27.55
CA LYS A 545 -4.99 30.64 29.02
C LYS A 545 -4.86 29.22 29.54
N ALA A 546 -5.67 28.30 29.03
CA ALA A 546 -5.61 26.92 29.43
C ALA A 546 -4.26 26.30 29.09
N PHE A 547 -3.70 26.56 27.90
CA PHE A 547 -2.37 26.12 27.48
C PHE A 547 -1.23 26.79 28.27
N ALA A 548 -1.37 28.09 28.58
CA ALA A 548 -0.39 28.81 29.39
C ALA A 548 -0.37 28.31 30.84
N GLY A 549 -1.56 28.13 31.44
CA GLY A 549 -1.72 27.70 32.84
C GLY A 549 -1.26 26.27 33.10
N SER A 550 -1.35 25.38 32.10
CA SER A 550 -0.80 24.02 32.14
C SER A 550 0.67 23.93 31.70
N MET A 551 1.29 25.05 31.30
CA MET A 551 2.64 25.11 30.74
C MET A 551 2.84 24.30 29.45
N GLU A 552 1.77 23.99 28.72
CA GLU A 552 1.84 23.32 27.42
C GLU A 552 2.41 24.26 26.34
N ILE A 553 2.16 25.56 26.49
CA ILE A 553 2.82 26.61 25.72
C ILE A 553 3.59 27.52 26.69
N SER A 554 4.90 27.63 26.45
CA SER A 554 5.77 28.47 27.27
C SER A 554 5.51 29.96 27.01
N SER A 555 5.85 30.82 27.98
CA SER A 555 5.75 32.27 27.81
C SER A 555 6.58 32.81 26.64
N SER A 556 7.69 32.14 26.29
CA SER A 556 8.50 32.53 25.14
C SER A 556 7.82 32.19 23.81
N GLU A 557 7.14 31.05 23.71
CA GLU A 557 6.38 30.67 22.52
C GLU A 557 5.12 31.53 22.36
N LEU A 558 4.44 31.89 23.45
CA LEU A 558 3.37 32.90 23.43
C LEU A 558 3.89 34.24 22.89
N ALA A 559 4.97 34.77 23.45
CA ALA A 559 5.55 36.04 23.02
C ALA A 559 5.96 36.01 21.53
N LYS A 560 6.58 34.92 21.06
CA LYS A 560 6.91 34.73 19.63
C LYS A 560 5.66 34.69 18.75
N GLY A 561 4.58 34.05 19.19
CA GLY A 561 3.31 34.00 18.45
C GLY A 561 2.71 35.39 18.25
N PHE A 562 2.65 36.19 19.31
CA PHE A 562 2.23 37.60 19.22
C PHE A 562 3.19 38.44 18.37
N ALA A 563 4.51 38.20 18.44
CA ALA A 563 5.48 38.88 17.59
C ALA A 563 5.22 38.61 16.10
N ARG A 564 5.04 37.34 15.73
CA ARG A 564 4.73 36.92 14.35
C ARG A 564 3.37 37.41 13.88
N MET A 565 2.40 37.57 14.78
CA MET A 565 1.12 38.19 14.44
C MET A 565 1.26 39.70 14.19
N ASN A 566 2.13 40.42 14.92
CA ASN A 566 2.42 41.82 14.60
C ASN A 566 2.99 41.99 13.18
N GLU A 567 3.82 41.05 12.73
CA GLU A 567 4.40 41.05 11.38
C GLU A 567 3.37 40.71 10.29
N ALA A 568 2.34 39.92 10.62
CA ALA A 568 1.37 39.42 9.66
C ALA A 568 0.05 40.23 9.60
N VAL A 569 -0.19 41.15 10.54
CA VAL A 569 -1.48 41.86 10.65
C VAL A 569 -1.77 42.77 9.45
N ASP A 570 -0.73 43.37 8.87
CA ASP A 570 -0.86 44.23 7.69
C ASP A 570 -1.25 43.40 6.46
N ASP A 571 -0.65 42.23 6.28
CA ASP A 571 -1.04 41.29 5.22
C ASP A 571 -2.47 40.76 5.44
N LEU A 572 -2.84 40.46 6.69
CA LEU A 572 -4.20 40.03 7.04
C LEU A 572 -5.25 41.11 6.74
N SER A 573 -4.85 42.39 6.66
CA SER A 573 -5.75 43.48 6.30
C SER A 573 -6.28 43.40 4.86
N LEU A 574 -5.61 42.62 4.01
CA LEU A 574 -6.05 42.33 2.64
C LEU A 574 -7.34 41.49 2.64
N ASP A 575 -7.48 40.58 3.61
CA ASP A 575 -8.67 39.71 3.76
C ASP A 575 -9.69 40.32 4.72
N VAL A 576 -9.22 40.98 5.79
CA VAL A 576 -10.05 41.61 6.83
C VAL A 576 -9.69 43.09 6.94
N PRO A 577 -10.43 44.02 6.29
CA PRO A 577 -10.05 45.45 6.23
C PRO A 577 -9.82 46.14 7.60
N GLY A 578 -10.42 45.63 8.68
CA GLY A 578 -10.25 46.11 10.05
C GLY A 578 -9.20 45.38 10.89
N ALA A 579 -8.40 44.48 10.31
CA ALA A 579 -7.49 43.59 11.04
C ALA A 579 -6.55 44.33 12.02
N PRO A 580 -5.89 45.45 11.64
CA PRO A 580 -5.00 46.16 12.56
C PRO A 580 -5.70 46.69 13.81
N ALA A 581 -6.89 47.27 13.66
CA ALA A 581 -7.65 47.81 14.79
C ALA A 581 -8.17 46.69 15.72
N LYS A 582 -8.69 45.60 15.14
CA LYS A 582 -9.13 44.42 15.89
C LYS A 582 -7.97 43.79 16.67
N TYR A 583 -6.83 43.62 16.01
CA TYR A 583 -5.66 43.02 16.64
C TYR A 583 -5.08 43.88 17.77
N VAL A 584 -5.11 45.22 17.65
CA VAL A 584 -4.74 46.12 18.76
C VAL A 584 -5.63 45.86 19.99
N ALA A 585 -6.95 45.74 19.81
CA ALA A 585 -7.86 45.43 20.92
C ALA A 585 -7.57 44.05 21.55
N ILE A 586 -7.33 43.02 20.72
CA ILE A 586 -6.91 41.68 21.16
C ILE A 586 -5.61 41.76 21.97
N LYS A 587 -4.60 42.48 21.48
CA LYS A 587 -3.31 42.63 22.16
C LYS A 587 -3.44 43.33 23.50
N THR A 588 -4.25 44.39 23.59
CA THR A 588 -4.54 45.08 24.86
C THR A 588 -5.23 44.15 25.86
N ARG A 589 -6.19 43.34 25.42
CA ARG A 589 -6.83 42.32 26.27
C ARG A 589 -5.83 41.26 26.75
N ALA A 590 -4.97 40.77 25.87
CA ALA A 590 -3.93 39.78 26.21
C ALA A 590 -2.96 40.29 27.29
N GLN A 591 -2.60 41.56 27.24
CA GLN A 591 -1.79 42.21 28.29
C GLN A 591 -2.55 42.33 29.61
N ALA A 592 -3.83 42.77 29.57
CA ALA A 592 -4.67 42.89 30.76
C ALA A 592 -4.89 41.53 31.45
N GLU A 593 -4.98 40.46 30.67
CA GLU A 593 -5.19 39.09 31.14
C GLU A 593 -3.89 38.30 31.36
N GLN A 594 -2.73 38.97 31.29
CA GLN A 594 -1.39 38.41 31.55
C GLN A 594 -0.98 37.23 30.63
N LEU A 595 -1.56 37.15 29.44
CA LEU A 595 -1.15 36.21 28.38
C LEU A 595 0.10 36.68 27.63
N LEU A 596 0.31 38.00 27.59
CA LEU A 596 1.46 38.65 26.97
C LEU A 596 2.04 39.64 27.97
N ALA A 597 3.36 39.56 28.18
CA ALA A 597 4.10 40.44 29.09
C ALA A 597 4.23 41.87 28.55
#